data_AF-A0A952YJJ7-F1
#
_entry.id   AF-A0A952YJJ7-F1
#
_cell.length_a   1.000
_cell.length_b   1.000
_cell.length_c   1.000
_cell.angle_alpha   90.00
_cell.angle_beta   90.00
_cell.angle_gamma   90.00
#
_symmetry.space_group_name_H-M   'P 1'
#
loop_
_entity.id
_entity.type
_entity.pdbx_description
1 polymer ?
#
loop_
_entity_poly.entity_id
_entity_poly.type
_entity_poly.pdbx_seq_one_letter_code
_entity_poly.pdbx_strand_id
1 'polypeptide(L)'
;MSLLFVYGSLKQDYPNHPVNRGRRVPGEYRTAQAYPMHLIDSVLPCLFLQPGQGLPVSGQLFEVNADALAAMDALERVGEPGGYQRVTIDVVASDGSGALTPAFAYVQDAALLQRGGPHPGPLADYTPEHARALRW
;
A
#
# COMPACT_ATOMS: atom_id res chain seq x y z
N MET A 1 -3.74 5.80 -18.63
CA MET A 1 -4.38 5.63 -17.32
C MET A 1 -3.85 4.34 -16.74
N SER A 2 -3.50 4.36 -15.45
CA SER A 2 -2.90 3.21 -14.75
C SER A 2 -3.71 2.90 -13.50
N LEU A 3 -3.59 1.67 -13.00
CA LEU A 3 -4.20 1.28 -11.74
C LEU A 3 -3.16 1.39 -10.62
N LEU A 4 -3.57 1.92 -9.48
CA LEU A 4 -2.78 1.97 -8.26
C LEU A 4 -3.55 1.30 -7.12
N PHE A 5 -2.94 0.30 -6.51
CA PHE A 5 -3.40 -0.36 -5.31
C PHE A 5 -2.79 0.33 -4.09
N VAL A 6 -3.64 0.84 -3.20
CA VAL A 6 -3.23 1.48 -1.94
C VAL A 6 -3.73 0.65 -0.75
N TYR A 7 -2.82 0.30 0.14
CA TYR A 7 -3.10 -0.51 1.33
C TYR A 7 -2.94 0.27 2.64
N GLY A 8 -2.32 1.46 2.60
CA GLY A 8 -1.98 2.26 3.78
C GLY A 8 -2.75 3.58 3.89
N SER A 9 -2.04 4.66 4.22
CA SER A 9 -2.60 5.98 4.52
C SER A 9 -3.26 6.70 3.33
N LEU A 10 -2.98 6.27 2.10
CA LEU A 10 -3.57 6.78 0.86
C LEU A 10 -4.98 6.24 0.56
N LYS A 11 -5.47 5.27 1.35
CA LYS A 11 -6.85 4.77 1.27
C LYS A 11 -7.85 5.91 1.50
N GLN A 12 -9.02 5.83 0.89
CA GLN A 12 -10.15 6.73 1.16
C GLN A 12 -10.50 6.69 2.65
N ASP A 13 -10.73 7.88 3.22
CA ASP A 13 -10.98 8.12 4.65
C ASP A 13 -9.74 7.95 5.57
N TYR A 14 -8.54 7.86 4.99
CA TYR A 14 -7.26 7.84 5.74
C TYR A 14 -6.49 9.16 5.57
N PRO A 15 -5.49 9.44 6.45
CA PRO A 15 -4.87 10.77 6.55
C PRO A 15 -4.30 11.34 5.25
N ASN A 16 -3.78 10.49 4.35
CA ASN A 16 -3.16 10.93 3.10
C ASN A 16 -4.11 10.88 1.90
N HIS A 17 -5.39 10.54 2.09
CA HIS A 17 -6.38 10.52 1.02
C HIS A 17 -6.44 11.84 0.20
N PRO A 18 -6.34 13.05 0.80
CA PRO A 18 -6.36 14.30 0.03
C PRO A 18 -5.26 14.43 -1.03
N VAL A 19 -4.16 13.68 -0.90
CA VAL A 19 -3.08 13.62 -1.91
C VAL A 19 -3.42 12.65 -3.04
N ASN A 20 -4.20 11.60 -2.75
CA ASN A 20 -4.67 10.64 -3.74
C ASN A 20 -5.74 11.27 -4.64
N ARG A 21 -5.30 11.80 -5.78
CA ARG A 21 -6.17 12.39 -6.81
C ARG A 21 -6.73 11.35 -7.80
N GLY A 22 -6.56 10.06 -7.51
CA GLY A 22 -7.10 8.98 -8.33
C GLY A 22 -8.62 8.88 -8.23
N ARG A 23 -9.23 8.26 -9.24
CA ARG A 23 -10.65 7.88 -9.20
C ARG A 23 -10.76 6.50 -8.58
N ARG A 24 -11.54 6.37 -7.49
CA ARG A 24 -11.77 5.09 -6.83
C ARG A 24 -12.45 4.10 -7.78
N VAL A 25 -11.86 2.93 -7.95
CA VAL A 25 -12.51 1.79 -8.58
C VAL A 25 -13.43 1.15 -7.53
N PRO A 26 -14.73 0.98 -7.83
CA PRO A 26 -15.67 0.37 -6.89
C PRO A 26 -15.25 -1.03 -6.46
N GLY A 27 -15.45 -1.34 -5.19
CA GLY A 27 -15.15 -2.64 -4.61
C GLY A 27 -13.97 -2.63 -3.63
N GLU A 28 -13.79 -3.79 -3.01
CA GLU A 28 -12.69 -4.07 -2.10
C GLU A 28 -11.73 -5.03 -2.78
N TYR A 29 -10.43 -4.77 -2.62
CA TYR A 29 -9.38 -5.49 -3.31
C TYR A 29 -8.37 -6.02 -2.30
N ARG A 30 -7.64 -7.06 -2.70
CA ARG A 30 -6.50 -7.56 -1.95
C ARG A 30 -5.39 -8.02 -2.89
N THR A 31 -4.17 -8.11 -2.38
CA THR A 31 -3.07 -8.72 -3.12
C THR A 31 -3.39 -10.18 -3.46
N ALA A 32 -3.10 -10.59 -4.69
CA ALA A 32 -3.34 -11.96 -5.14
C ALA A 32 -2.39 -12.95 -4.43
N GLN A 33 -1.16 -12.53 -4.21
CA GLN A 33 -0.18 -13.25 -3.40
C GLN A 33 -0.17 -12.70 -1.96
N ALA A 34 0.26 -13.53 -1.02
CA ALA A 34 0.60 -13.07 0.31
C ALA A 34 1.89 -12.22 0.26
N TYR A 35 1.89 -11.11 0.99
CA TYR A 35 3.08 -10.30 1.24
C TYR A 35 3.17 -9.94 2.73
N PRO A 36 4.38 -9.81 3.30
CA PRO A 36 4.53 -9.24 4.63
C PRO A 36 4.19 -7.76 4.60
N MET A 37 3.22 -7.34 5.42
CA MET A 37 2.95 -5.94 5.71
C MET A 37 3.12 -5.69 7.20
N HIS A 38 4.00 -4.78 7.58
CA HIS A 38 4.23 -4.40 8.97
C HIS A 38 4.00 -2.90 9.18
N LEU A 39 3.71 -2.51 10.41
CA LEU A 39 3.81 -1.12 10.83
C LEU A 39 5.21 -0.85 11.35
N ILE A 40 6.05 -0.20 10.56
CA ILE A 40 7.37 0.22 11.00
C ILE A 40 7.24 1.28 12.09
N ASP A 41 8.02 1.11 13.15
CA ASP A 41 7.97 1.90 14.39
C ASP A 41 6.53 2.03 14.95
N SER A 42 5.69 1.01 14.77
CA SER A 42 4.26 0.97 15.10
C SER A 42 3.37 2.02 14.40
N VAL A 43 3.88 2.69 13.35
CA VAL A 43 3.19 3.83 12.73
C VAL A 43 3.08 3.69 11.21
N LEU A 44 4.19 3.40 10.52
CA LEU A 44 4.26 3.50 9.07
C LEU A 44 3.92 2.16 8.40
N PRO A 45 2.83 2.05 7.62
CA PRO A 45 2.51 0.81 6.91
C PRO A 45 3.50 0.56 5.76
N CYS A 46 4.22 -0.56 5.85
CA CYS A 46 5.21 -0.97 4.86
C CYS A 46 4.88 -2.37 4.35
N LEU A 47 4.68 -2.49 3.04
CA LEU A 47 4.59 -3.76 2.33
C LEU A 47 5.98 -4.17 1.80
N PHE A 48 6.38 -5.42 2.00
CA PHE A 48 7.67 -5.94 1.54
C PHE A 48 7.49 -6.95 0.40
N LEU A 49 8.32 -6.85 -0.65
CA LEU A 49 8.19 -7.67 -1.85
C LEU A 49 8.78 -9.09 -1.64
N GLN A 50 8.13 -9.87 -0.78
CA GLN A 50 8.47 -11.27 -0.48
C GLN A 50 7.25 -12.15 -0.79
N PRO A 51 7.01 -12.44 -2.08
CA PRO A 51 5.79 -13.12 -2.51
C PRO A 51 5.63 -14.49 -1.87
N GLY A 52 4.42 -14.79 -1.39
CA GLY A 52 4.09 -16.03 -0.70
C GLY A 52 4.38 -16.01 0.80
N GLN A 53 4.94 -14.93 1.34
CA GLN A 53 5.14 -14.74 2.79
C GLN A 53 4.12 -13.75 3.35
N GLY A 54 3.83 -13.82 4.65
CA GLY A 54 2.86 -12.92 5.29
C GLY A 54 1.42 -13.28 4.95
N LEU A 55 0.60 -12.29 4.60
CA LEU A 55 -0.84 -12.45 4.39
C LEU A 55 -1.29 -11.75 3.09
N PRO A 56 -2.40 -12.16 2.45
CA PRO A 56 -3.05 -11.32 1.44
C PRO A 56 -3.45 -9.99 2.08
N VAL A 57 -2.97 -8.89 1.52
CA VAL A 57 -3.16 -7.55 2.09
C VAL A 57 -4.35 -6.88 1.43
N SER A 58 -5.31 -6.44 2.25
CA SER A 58 -6.49 -5.69 1.83
C SER A 58 -6.12 -4.24 1.49
N GLY A 59 -6.79 -3.71 0.48
CA GLY A 59 -6.60 -2.35 0.04
C GLY A 59 -7.62 -1.92 -0.99
N GLN A 60 -7.33 -0.80 -1.62
CA GLN A 60 -8.26 -0.08 -2.46
C GLN A 60 -7.60 0.20 -3.81
N LEU A 61 -8.36 0.11 -4.89
CA LEU A 61 -7.86 0.28 -6.24
C LEU A 61 -8.30 1.63 -6.80
N PHE A 62 -7.38 2.36 -7.41
CA PHE A 62 -7.63 3.67 -7.99
C PHE A 62 -7.15 3.73 -9.44
N GLU A 63 -7.94 4.35 -10.31
CA GLU A 63 -7.52 4.77 -11.64
C GLU A 63 -6.80 6.12 -11.53
N VAL A 64 -5.55 6.17 -12.01
CA VAL A 64 -4.69 7.34 -11.89
C VAL A 64 -4.16 7.76 -13.25
N ASN A 65 -4.14 9.07 -13.49
CA ASN A 65 -3.42 9.66 -14.61
C ASN A 65 -1.96 9.94 -14.20
N ALA A 66 -1.15 10.44 -15.13
CA ALA A 66 0.26 10.71 -14.87
C ALA A 66 0.47 11.73 -13.72
N ASP A 67 -0.34 12.79 -13.67
CA ASP A 67 -0.22 13.84 -12.66
C ASP A 67 -0.60 13.35 -11.25
N ALA A 68 -1.70 12.60 -11.14
CA ALA A 68 -2.11 11.98 -9.89
C ALA A 68 -1.03 11.00 -9.40
N LEU A 69 -0.52 10.17 -10.31
CA LEU A 69 0.54 9.22 -10.03
C LEU A 69 1.82 9.91 -9.55
N ALA A 70 2.23 11.01 -10.19
CA ALA A 70 3.38 11.80 -9.77
C ALA A 70 3.19 12.44 -8.37
N ALA A 71 1.98 12.89 -8.03
CA ALA A 71 1.70 13.42 -6.70
C ALA A 71 1.83 12.35 -5.60
N MET A 72 1.41 11.11 -5.89
CA MET A 72 1.57 9.99 -4.95
C MET A 72 3.03 9.55 -4.85
N ASP A 73 3.77 9.51 -5.96
CA ASP A 73 5.21 9.24 -5.94
C ASP A 73 5.99 10.24 -5.09
N ALA A 74 5.63 11.53 -5.18
CA ALA A 74 6.28 12.58 -4.40
C ALA A 74 6.03 12.41 -2.89
N LEU A 75 4.79 12.08 -2.49
CA LEU A 75 4.47 11.81 -1.10
C LEU A 75 5.22 10.58 -0.56
N GLU A 76 5.29 9.52 -1.36
CA GLU A 76 5.96 8.26 -1.02
C GLU A 76 7.48 8.32 -1.23
N ARG A 77 8.00 9.50 -1.66
CA ARG A 77 9.42 9.80 -1.86
C ARG A 77 10.11 8.83 -2.83
N VAL A 78 9.41 8.42 -3.89
CA VAL A 78 9.92 7.45 -4.86
C VAL A 78 11.20 7.96 -5.52
N GLY A 79 12.25 7.13 -5.47
CA GLY A 79 13.56 7.47 -6.02
C GLY A 79 14.49 8.20 -5.05
N GLU A 80 14.02 8.52 -3.84
CA GLU A 80 14.85 9.09 -2.77
C GLU A 80 15.36 8.00 -1.80
N PRO A 81 16.52 8.23 -1.14
CA PRO A 81 16.97 7.38 -0.06
C PRO A 81 15.92 7.24 1.07
N GLY A 82 15.53 6.00 1.35
CA GLY A 82 14.52 5.66 2.35
C GLY A 82 13.06 5.86 1.92
N GLY A 83 12.82 6.29 0.68
CA GLY A 83 11.49 6.33 0.09
C GLY A 83 11.00 4.95 -0.36
N TYR A 84 9.73 4.88 -0.76
CA TYR A 84 9.14 3.66 -1.29
C TYR A 84 9.61 3.40 -2.73
N GLN A 85 9.51 2.15 -3.15
CA GLN A 85 9.65 1.74 -4.53
C GLN A 85 8.27 1.47 -5.12
N ARG A 86 7.99 2.01 -6.31
CA ARG A 86 6.78 1.65 -7.06
C ARG A 86 7.04 0.41 -7.89
N VAL A 87 6.25 -0.62 -7.67
CA VAL A 87 6.29 -1.90 -8.40
C VAL A 87 4.91 -2.24 -8.94
N THR A 88 4.82 -3.21 -9.84
CA THR A 88 3.54 -3.77 -10.29
C THR A 88 3.31 -5.10 -9.57
N ILE A 89 2.14 -5.27 -8.97
CA ILE A 89 1.67 -6.52 -8.35
C ILE A 89 0.28 -6.88 -8.88
N ASP A 90 -0.08 -8.15 -8.77
CA ASP A 90 -1.43 -8.59 -9.09
C ASP A 90 -2.34 -8.45 -7.87
N VAL A 91 -3.52 -7.88 -8.07
CA VAL A 91 -4.59 -7.79 -7.09
C VAL A 91 -5.85 -8.49 -7.59
N VAL A 92 -6.72 -8.87 -6.67
CA VAL A 92 -8.01 -9.50 -6.96
C VAL A 92 -9.11 -8.82 -6.15
N ALA A 93 -10.34 -8.87 -6.67
CA ALA A 93 -11.51 -8.49 -5.89
C ALA A 93 -11.66 -9.42 -4.67
N SER A 94 -11.94 -8.83 -3.50
CA SER A 94 -12.01 -9.58 -2.24
C SER A 94 -13.24 -10.50 -2.15
N ASP A 95 -14.25 -10.29 -2.99
CA ASP A 95 -15.44 -11.14 -3.11
C ASP A 95 -15.20 -12.43 -3.92
N GLY A 96 -13.99 -12.63 -4.45
CA GLY A 96 -13.62 -13.81 -5.24
C GLY A 96 -14.17 -13.82 -6.67
N SER A 97 -14.81 -12.73 -7.13
CA SER A 97 -15.43 -12.65 -8.46
C SER A 97 -14.48 -12.12 -9.56
N GLY A 98 -13.29 -11.64 -9.19
CA GLY A 98 -12.40 -10.89 -10.08
C GLY A 98 -11.23 -11.70 -10.66
N ALA A 99 -10.83 -11.33 -11.88
CA ALA A 99 -9.56 -11.75 -12.47
C ALA A 99 -8.35 -11.07 -11.79
N LEU A 100 -7.17 -11.66 -11.97
CA LEU A 100 -5.91 -10.99 -11.62
C LEU A 100 -5.82 -9.65 -12.36
N THR A 101 -5.66 -8.59 -11.60
CA THR A 101 -5.57 -7.22 -12.10
C THR A 101 -4.21 -6.65 -11.74
N PRO A 102 -3.31 -6.41 -12.72
CA PRO A 102 -2.04 -5.77 -12.47
C PRO A 102 -2.25 -4.32 -12.05
N ALA A 103 -1.66 -3.92 -10.93
CA ALA A 103 -1.73 -2.56 -10.41
C ALA A 103 -0.37 -2.15 -9.85
N PHE A 104 -0.07 -0.85 -9.92
CA PHE A 104 1.04 -0.29 -9.18
C PHE A 104 0.79 -0.43 -7.67
N ALA A 105 1.85 -0.61 -6.90
CA ALA A 105 1.84 -0.54 -5.45
C ALA A 105 3.18 0.03 -4.97
N TYR A 106 3.17 0.68 -3.80
CA TYR A 106 4.38 1.16 -3.14
C TYR A 106 4.89 0.10 -2.18
N VAL A 107 6.16 -0.28 -2.26
CA VAL A 107 6.80 -1.26 -1.37
C VAL A 107 8.04 -0.67 -0.72
N GLN A 108 8.44 -1.25 0.41
CA GLN A 108 9.65 -0.87 1.14
C GLN A 108 10.70 -1.96 1.08
N ASP A 109 11.95 -1.57 1.36
CA ASP A 109 13.07 -2.48 1.48
C ASP A 109 12.93 -3.31 2.77
N ALA A 110 13.06 -4.64 2.68
CA ALA A 110 13.00 -5.54 3.84
C ALA A 110 14.09 -5.25 4.89
N ALA A 111 15.17 -4.55 4.53
CA ALA A 111 16.17 -4.05 5.47
C ALA A 111 15.57 -3.16 6.58
N LEU A 112 14.41 -2.52 6.35
CA LEU A 112 13.70 -1.77 7.37
C LEU A 112 13.29 -2.63 8.58
N LEU A 113 13.00 -3.91 8.38
CA LEU A 113 12.63 -4.82 9.47
C LEU A 113 13.81 -5.16 10.39
N GLN A 114 15.04 -4.88 9.97
CA GLN A 114 16.26 -5.07 10.78
C GLN A 114 16.56 -3.86 11.67
N ARG A 115 15.82 -2.76 11.52
CA ARG A 115 15.96 -1.60 12.39
C ARG A 115 15.49 -1.94 13.80
N GLY A 116 16.06 -1.27 14.80
CA GLY A 116 15.55 -1.37 16.16
C GLY A 116 14.19 -0.67 16.27
N GLY A 117 13.28 -1.27 17.03
CA GLY A 117 11.94 -0.72 17.27
C GLY A 117 10.84 -1.78 17.11
N PRO A 118 9.60 -1.45 17.50
CA PRO A 118 8.46 -2.33 17.30
C PRO A 118 8.00 -2.30 15.84
N HIS A 119 7.88 -3.48 15.22
CA HIS A 119 7.39 -3.65 13.85
C HIS A 119 6.22 -4.64 13.80
N PRO A 120 5.05 -4.32 14.42
CA PRO A 120 3.95 -5.28 14.50
C PRO A 120 3.46 -5.71 13.12
N GLY A 121 3.16 -6.99 13.00
CA GLY A 121 2.76 -7.66 11.76
C GLY A 121 3.24 -9.13 11.73
N PRO A 122 3.06 -9.82 10.59
CA PRO A 122 2.42 -9.32 9.38
C PRO A 122 0.92 -9.05 9.59
N LEU A 123 0.41 -7.99 8.95
CA LEU A 123 -0.99 -7.56 9.02
C LEU A 123 -1.70 -7.83 7.68
N ALA A 124 -2.97 -8.19 7.73
CA ALA A 124 -3.81 -8.33 6.54
C ALA A 124 -4.50 -7.01 6.13
N ASP A 125 -4.62 -6.04 7.04
CA ASP A 125 -5.24 -4.74 6.75
C ASP A 125 -4.67 -3.64 7.63
N TYR A 126 -4.60 -2.43 7.07
CA TYR A 126 -4.26 -1.21 7.77
C TYR A 126 -5.53 -0.49 8.20
N THR A 127 -5.91 -0.55 9.47
CA THR A 127 -7.19 -0.04 9.96
C THR A 127 -7.12 1.45 10.34
N PRO A 128 -8.27 2.13 10.53
CA PRO A 128 -8.29 3.50 11.03
C PRO A 128 -7.65 3.66 12.42
N GLU A 129 -7.62 2.60 13.23
CA GLU A 129 -6.93 2.60 14.53
C GLU A 129 -5.41 2.73 14.36
N HIS A 130 -4.82 1.98 13.42
CA HIS A 130 -3.40 2.11 13.08
C HIS A 130 -3.08 3.52 12.56
N ALA A 131 -4.00 4.14 11.83
CA ALA A 131 -3.83 5.48 11.26
C ALA A 131 -3.83 6.62 12.30
N ARG A 132 -4.32 6.39 13.53
CA ARG A 132 -4.36 7.43 14.58
C ARG A 132 -2.98 7.93 14.99
N ALA A 133 -1.98 7.06 14.91
CA ALA A 133 -0.61 7.38 15.30
C ALA A 133 0.20 8.04 14.16
N LEU A 134 -0.30 7.96 12.91
CA LEU A 134 0.38 8.54 11.76
C LEU A 134 0.21 10.07 11.78
N ARG A 135 1.32 10.77 12.00
CA ARG A 135 1.42 12.23 11.90
C ARG A 135 2.57 12.55 10.95
N TRP A 136 2.35 13.53 10.07
CA TRP A 136 3.35 14.11 9.19
C TRP A 136 3.82 15.44 9.78
#